data_AF-A0A924GM17-F1
#
_entry.id   AF-A0A924GM17-F1
#
_cell.length_a   1.000
_cell.length_b   1.000
_cell.length_c   1.000
_cell.angle_alpha   90.00
_cell.angle_beta   90.00
_cell.angle_gamma   90.00
#
_symmetry.space_group_name_H-M   'P 1'
#
loop_
_entity.id
_entity.type
_entity.pdbx_description
1 polymer ?
#
loop_
_entity_poly.entity_id
_entity_poly.type
_entity_poly.pdbx_seq_one_letter_code
_entity_poly.pdbx_strand_id
1 'polypeptide(L)'
;MNIQPKTLISTSEVAALADVDISTVSNWRKRFVSDFPSAQLTDDHGKRPKFDRAEVLSWLDANPRLGGQRSNSDRAGSELLDALRNYFPPFEAIDLIGRLLVVAEEGRRRYALAGHLTSDQIRQAISEPDDVILRRSSQHI
;
A
#
# COMPACT_ATOMS: atom_id res chain seq x y z
N MET A 1 -34.33 -7.07 -2.35
CA MET A 1 -33.61 -7.23 -1.07
C MET A 1 -32.26 -7.87 -1.40
N ASN A 2 -31.17 -7.09 -1.36
CA ASN A 2 -29.85 -7.55 -1.83
C ASN A 2 -29.20 -8.38 -0.71
N ILE A 3 -29.32 -9.70 -0.77
CA ILE A 3 -28.72 -10.61 0.21
C ILE A 3 -27.26 -10.82 -0.19
N GLN A 4 -26.38 -9.89 0.18
CA GLN A 4 -24.95 -10.17 0.09
C GLN A 4 -24.63 -11.31 1.05
N PRO A 5 -23.88 -12.34 0.63
CA PRO A 5 -23.53 -13.45 1.52
C PRO A 5 -22.71 -12.92 2.69
N LYS A 6 -23.24 -13.08 3.90
CA LYS A 6 -22.57 -12.68 5.14
C LYS A 6 -21.29 -13.50 5.31
N THR A 7 -20.16 -12.88 5.01
CA THR A 7 -18.84 -13.53 5.11
C THR A 7 -18.29 -13.33 6.51
N LEU A 8 -18.30 -14.39 7.31
CA LEU A 8 -17.88 -14.36 8.71
C LEU A 8 -16.39 -14.68 8.87
N ILE A 9 -15.63 -13.70 9.36
CA ILE A 9 -14.18 -13.80 9.57
C ILE A 9 -13.81 -13.89 11.06
N SER A 10 -12.76 -14.63 11.38
CA SER A 10 -12.19 -14.77 12.72
C SER A 10 -11.33 -13.57 13.12
N THR A 11 -10.98 -13.47 14.41
CA THR A 11 -10.07 -12.43 14.90
C THR A 11 -8.71 -12.43 14.19
N SER A 12 -8.17 -13.61 13.85
CA SER A 12 -6.91 -13.71 13.09
C SER A 12 -7.04 -13.19 11.67
N GLU A 13 -8.19 -13.41 11.02
CA GLU A 13 -8.46 -12.87 9.69
C GLU A 13 -8.68 -11.35 9.73
N VAL A 14 -9.33 -10.82 10.77
CA VAL A 14 -9.41 -9.35 11.00
C VAL A 14 -8.00 -8.76 11.18
N ALA A 15 -7.14 -9.44 11.95
CA ALA A 15 -5.77 -9.00 12.19
C ALA A 15 -4.95 -8.97 10.89
N ALA A 16 -5.09 -10.00 10.05
CA ALA A 16 -4.46 -10.06 8.74
C ALA A 16 -4.99 -8.97 7.78
N LEU A 17 -6.31 -8.70 7.78
CA LEU A 17 -6.90 -7.64 6.97
C LEU A 17 -6.41 -6.24 7.35
N ALA A 18 -6.26 -6.00 8.65
CA ALA A 18 -5.80 -4.73 9.18
C ALA A 18 -4.27 -4.64 9.30
N ASP A 19 -3.56 -5.73 8.98
CA ASP A 19 -2.10 -5.83 9.02
C ASP A 19 -1.50 -5.53 10.41
N VAL A 20 -2.14 -6.07 11.44
CA VAL A 20 -1.79 -5.91 12.86
C VAL A 20 -1.75 -7.26 13.58
N ASP A 21 -1.23 -7.26 14.80
CA ASP A 21 -1.30 -8.43 15.67
C ASP A 21 -2.73 -8.73 16.18
N ILE A 22 -2.99 -10.01 16.44
CA ILE A 22 -4.26 -10.49 17.02
C ILE A 22 -4.54 -9.83 18.39
N SER A 23 -3.49 -9.53 19.16
CA SER A 23 -3.58 -8.82 20.44
C SER A 23 -4.11 -7.39 20.26
N THR A 24 -3.76 -6.73 19.16
CA THR A 24 -4.24 -5.39 18.79
C THR A 24 -5.74 -5.40 18.50
N VAL A 25 -6.23 -6.36 17.72
CA VAL A 25 -7.67 -6.56 17.48
C VAL A 25 -8.41 -6.85 18.80
N SER A 26 -7.82 -7.65 19.67
CA SER A 26 -8.38 -7.93 21.01
C SER A 26 -8.44 -6.68 21.89
N ASN A 27 -7.49 -5.76 21.74
CA ASN A 27 -7.50 -4.47 22.42
C ASN A 27 -8.58 -3.53 21.83
N TRP A 28 -8.76 -3.51 20.51
CA TRP A 28 -9.84 -2.72 19.88
C TRP A 28 -11.22 -3.13 20.37
N ARG A 29 -11.47 -4.44 20.45
CA ARG A 29 -12.72 -4.96 21.02
C ARG A 29 -13.01 -4.47 22.43
N LYS A 30 -11.97 -4.19 23.22
CA LYS A 30 -12.10 -3.67 24.59
C LYS A 30 -12.26 -2.15 24.63
N ARG A 31 -11.59 -1.42 23.74
CA ARG A 31 -11.54 0.05 23.73
C ARG A 31 -12.69 0.68 22.96
N PHE A 32 -13.16 0.02 21.92
CA PHE A 32 -14.19 0.49 20.99
C PHE A 32 -15.43 -0.40 21.07
N VAL A 33 -15.94 -0.66 22.28
CA VAL A 33 -17.03 -1.63 22.50
C VAL A 33 -18.31 -1.26 21.74
N SER A 34 -18.61 0.03 21.59
CA SER A 34 -19.78 0.52 20.86
C SER A 34 -19.59 0.59 19.35
N ASP A 35 -18.34 0.76 18.90
CA ASP A 35 -18.04 1.16 17.52
C ASP A 35 -17.40 0.03 16.73
N PHE A 36 -16.72 -0.91 17.40
CA PHE A 36 -16.13 -2.07 16.76
C PHE A 36 -17.21 -3.08 16.36
N PRO A 37 -17.09 -3.74 15.19
CA PRO A 37 -18.06 -4.71 14.71
C PRO A 37 -18.41 -5.77 15.75
N SER A 38 -19.71 -6.03 15.88
CA SER A 38 -20.23 -6.97 16.88
C SER A 38 -19.82 -8.40 16.53
N ALA A 39 -19.23 -9.07 17.51
CA ALA A 39 -18.91 -10.49 17.38
C ALA A 39 -20.20 -11.32 17.32
N GLN A 40 -20.38 -12.06 16.25
CA GLN A 40 -21.28 -13.20 16.21
C GLN A 40 -20.55 -14.38 16.86
N LEU A 41 -21.02 -14.76 18.04
CA LEU A 41 -20.57 -15.98 18.68
C LEU A 41 -21.17 -17.15 17.88
N THR A 42 -20.32 -18.07 17.44
CA THR A 42 -20.78 -19.34 16.87
C THR A 42 -20.89 -20.38 17.98
N ASP A 43 -21.81 -21.33 17.80
CA ASP A 43 -22.43 -22.18 18.83
C ASP A 43 -21.47 -23.14 19.59
N ASP A 44 -20.19 -23.15 19.24
CA ASP A 44 -19.13 -23.84 19.99
C ASP A 44 -18.67 -22.98 21.19
N HIS A 45 -19.51 -22.92 22.21
CA HIS A 45 -19.19 -22.39 23.55
C HIS A 45 -18.62 -20.96 23.59
N GLY A 46 -18.94 -20.12 22.62
CA GLY A 46 -18.54 -18.70 22.62
C GLY A 46 -17.03 -18.46 22.57
N LYS A 47 -16.21 -19.47 22.25
CA LYS A 47 -14.74 -19.37 22.36
C LYS A 47 -14.09 -18.69 21.16
N ARG A 48 -14.76 -18.62 20.00
CA ARG A 48 -14.20 -18.05 18.76
C ARG A 48 -15.14 -17.01 18.16
N PRO A 49 -14.94 -15.72 18.45
CA PRO A 49 -15.78 -14.67 17.89
C PRO A 49 -15.57 -14.58 16.36
N LYS A 50 -16.68 -14.49 15.64
CA LYS A 50 -16.71 -14.24 14.20
C LYS A 50 -17.30 -12.85 13.93
N PHE A 51 -16.80 -12.17 12.92
CA PHE A 51 -17.17 -10.81 12.58
C PHE A 51 -17.66 -10.77 11.15
N ASP A 52 -18.63 -9.90 10.86
CA ASP A 52 -18.99 -9.63 9.48
C ASP A 52 -17.83 -8.89 8.80
N ARG A 53 -17.29 -9.48 7.73
CA ARG A 53 -16.19 -8.89 6.97
C ARG A 53 -16.54 -7.50 6.43
N ALA A 54 -17.78 -7.27 6.01
CA ALA A 54 -18.20 -5.98 5.46
C ALA A 54 -18.21 -4.88 6.55
N GLU A 55 -18.69 -5.20 7.74
CA GLU A 55 -18.68 -4.28 8.89
C GLU A 55 -17.24 -3.97 9.33
N VAL A 56 -16.36 -4.98 9.33
CA VAL A 56 -14.93 -4.79 9.65
C VAL A 56 -14.25 -3.86 8.65
N LEU A 57 -14.45 -4.07 7.34
CA LEU A 57 -13.86 -3.20 6.33
C LEU A 57 -14.37 -1.76 6.45
N SER A 58 -15.68 -1.58 6.60
CA SER A 58 -16.28 -0.25 6.80
C SER A 58 -15.71 0.45 8.04
N TRP A 59 -15.52 -0.30 9.13
CA TRP A 59 -14.93 0.23 10.36
C TRP A 59 -13.44 0.62 10.17
N LEU A 60 -12.65 -0.19 9.45
CA LEU A 60 -11.25 0.13 9.15
C LEU A 60 -11.13 1.36 8.24
N ASP A 61 -12.00 1.49 7.23
CA ASP A 61 -12.06 2.65 6.34
C ASP A 61 -12.40 3.93 7.12
N ALA A 62 -13.31 3.84 8.10
CA ALA A 62 -13.64 4.95 8.99
C ALA A 62 -12.52 5.26 10.01
N ASN A 63 -11.59 4.33 10.24
CA ASN A 63 -10.51 4.44 11.22
C ASN A 63 -9.12 4.22 10.59
N PRO A 64 -8.68 5.05 9.64
CA PRO A 64 -7.43 4.82 8.89
C PRO A 64 -6.18 4.79 9.77
N ARG A 65 -6.24 5.39 10.97
CA ARG A 65 -5.13 5.40 11.95
C ARG A 65 -4.99 4.08 12.72
N LEU A 66 -6.01 3.22 12.71
CA LEU A 66 -6.01 1.94 13.43
C LEU A 66 -5.50 0.78 12.55
N GLY A 67 -5.15 1.02 11.29
CA GLY A 67 -4.91 -0.03 10.31
C GLY A 67 -6.10 -0.12 9.36
N GLY A 68 -5.83 -0.41 8.10
CA GLY A 68 -6.81 -0.26 7.00
C GLY A 68 -6.15 0.18 5.69
N GLN A 69 -5.05 0.93 5.76
CA GLN A 69 -4.08 1.08 4.68
C GLN A 69 -2.73 1.50 5.26
N ARG A 70 -1.86 0.54 5.56
CA ARG A 70 -0.45 0.69 5.15
C ARG A 70 -0.37 -0.13 3.88
N SER A 71 -0.15 0.52 2.75
CA SER A 71 0.12 -0.21 1.52
C SER A 71 1.28 -1.17 1.79
N ASN A 72 1.32 -2.35 1.16
CA ASN A 72 2.52 -3.19 1.20
C ASN A 72 3.77 -2.38 0.75
N SER A 73 3.55 -1.34 -0.07
CA SER A 73 4.54 -0.32 -0.43
C SER A 73 5.06 0.51 0.74
N ASP A 74 4.23 0.81 1.74
CA ASP A 74 4.61 1.60 2.91
C ASP A 74 5.46 0.78 3.90
N ARG A 75 5.15 -0.53 4.02
CA ARG A 75 5.99 -1.46 4.79
C ARG A 75 7.32 -1.69 4.12
N ALA A 76 7.33 -2.01 2.83
CA ALA A 76 8.57 -2.19 2.06
C ALA A 76 9.44 -0.93 2.08
N GLY A 77 8.83 0.26 1.96
CA GLY A 77 9.52 1.54 2.10
C GLY A 77 10.11 1.75 3.50
N SER A 78 9.34 1.45 4.54
CA SER A 78 9.81 1.58 5.93
C SER A 78 10.94 0.60 6.25
N GLU A 79 10.81 -0.68 5.85
CA GLU A 79 11.83 -1.71 6.03
C GLU A 79 13.12 -1.39 5.28
N LEU A 80 13.01 -0.86 4.05
CA LEU A 80 14.16 -0.37 3.29
C LEU A 80 14.85 0.79 4.02
N LEU A 81 14.09 1.78 4.49
CA LEU A 81 14.63 2.93 5.21
C LEU A 81 15.32 2.52 6.52
N ASP A 82 14.71 1.59 7.26
CA ASP A 82 15.29 1.04 8.49
C ASP A 82 16.57 0.24 8.20
N ALA A 83 16.59 -0.55 7.13
CA ALA A 83 17.81 -1.24 6.69
C ALA A 83 18.91 -0.24 6.31
N LEU A 84 18.60 0.76 5.50
CA LEU A 84 19.57 1.79 5.11
C LEU A 84 20.15 2.53 6.33
N ARG A 85 19.31 2.85 7.31
CA ARG A 85 19.74 3.49 8.56
C ARG A 85 20.65 2.60 9.42
N ASN A 86 20.47 1.28 9.38
CA ASN A 86 21.26 0.34 10.17
C ASN A 86 22.62 0.01 9.54
N TYR A 87 22.73 0.04 8.20
CA TYR A 87 23.97 -0.32 7.49
C TYR A 87 24.83 0.88 7.11
N PHE A 88 24.27 2.09 7.04
CA PHE A 88 25.00 3.30 6.67
C PHE A 88 25.08 4.32 7.82
N PRO A 89 26.20 5.06 7.95
CA PRO A 89 26.24 6.28 8.73
C PRO A 89 25.12 7.25 8.32
N PRO A 90 24.53 8.02 9.24
CA PRO A 90 23.33 8.83 8.96
C PRO A 90 23.43 9.74 7.73
N PHE A 91 24.59 10.35 7.50
CA PHE A 91 24.81 11.24 6.36
C PHE A 91 24.85 10.51 5.02
N GLU A 92 25.38 9.28 4.99
CA GLU A 92 25.43 8.45 3.78
C GLU A 92 24.05 7.88 3.44
N ALA A 93 23.29 7.49 4.46
CA ALA A 93 21.90 7.06 4.29
C ALA A 93 21.05 8.18 3.67
N ILE A 94 21.18 9.42 4.17
CA ILE A 94 20.45 10.58 3.65
C ILE A 94 20.84 10.88 2.20
N ASP A 95 22.13 10.85 1.86
CA ASP A 95 22.59 11.07 0.48
C ASP A 95 22.01 10.02 -0.48
N LEU A 96 22.06 8.74 -0.10
CA LEU A 96 21.52 7.65 -0.90
C LEU A 96 20.00 7.76 -1.08
N ILE A 97 19.25 8.02 0.00
CA ILE A 97 17.80 8.22 -0.06
C ILE A 97 17.48 9.40 -0.99
N GLY A 98 18.20 10.51 -0.86
CA GLY A 98 18.05 11.68 -1.73
C GLY A 98 18.23 11.34 -3.20
N ARG A 99 19.29 10.60 -3.56
CA ARG A 99 19.54 10.17 -4.95
C ARG A 99 18.45 9.24 -5.47
N LEU A 100 18.00 8.28 -4.66
CA LEU A 100 16.92 7.36 -5.02
C LEU A 100 15.61 8.10 -5.27
N LEU A 101 15.29 9.12 -4.47
CA LEU A 101 14.10 9.95 -4.66
C LEU A 101 14.16 10.76 -5.95
N VAL A 102 15.34 11.33 -6.28
CA VAL A 102 15.55 12.04 -7.55
C VAL A 102 15.35 11.10 -8.75
N VAL A 103 15.92 9.89 -8.69
CA VAL A 103 15.74 8.88 -9.75
C VAL A 103 14.27 8.45 -9.86
N ALA A 104 13.59 8.23 -8.73
CA ALA A 104 12.19 7.84 -8.72
C ALA A 104 11.28 8.94 -9.30
N GLU A 105 11.58 10.21 -9.02
CA GLU A 105 10.82 11.34 -9.56
C GLU A 105 11.04 11.52 -11.06
N GLU A 106 12.28 11.40 -11.53
CA GLU A 106 12.59 11.47 -12.96
C GLU A 106 11.96 10.29 -13.72
N GLY A 107 11.96 9.09 -13.13
CA GLY A 107 11.23 7.94 -13.63
C GLY A 107 9.74 8.23 -13.77
N ARG A 108 9.09 8.72 -12.70
CA ARG A 108 7.66 9.11 -12.72
C ARG A 108 7.35 10.15 -13.78
N ARG A 109 8.19 11.19 -13.92
CA ARG A 109 8.03 12.22 -14.95
C ARG A 109 8.09 11.63 -16.36
N ARG A 110 9.04 10.73 -16.62
CA ARG A 110 9.17 10.04 -17.91
C ARG A 110 8.01 9.09 -18.19
N TYR A 111 7.54 8.35 -17.19
CA TYR A 111 6.34 7.52 -17.31
C TYR A 111 5.07 8.34 -17.55
N ALA A 112 4.93 9.50 -16.90
CA ALA A 112 3.81 10.40 -17.13
C ALA A 112 3.83 10.98 -18.55
N LEU A 113 5.02 11.31 -19.09
CA LEU A 113 5.19 11.74 -20.48
C LEU A 113 4.97 10.58 -21.48
N ALA A 114 5.34 9.36 -21.10
CA ALA A 114 5.14 8.15 -21.90
C ALA A 114 3.73 7.54 -21.77
N GLY A 115 2.90 8.01 -20.84
CA GLY A 115 1.51 7.57 -20.67
C GLY A 115 0.59 7.91 -21.86
N HIS A 116 1.09 8.65 -22.84
CA HIS A 116 0.44 8.94 -24.12
C HIS A 116 1.04 8.14 -25.30
N LEU A 117 2.04 7.29 -25.02
CA LEU A 117 2.75 6.51 -26.04
C LEU A 117 2.30 5.05 -25.97
N THR A 118 1.99 4.46 -27.12
CA THR A 118 1.62 3.04 -27.21
C THR A 118 2.84 2.16 -26.95
N SER A 119 2.63 0.90 -26.55
CA SER A 119 3.70 -0.07 -26.25
C SER A 119 4.77 -0.19 -27.36
N ASP A 120 4.39 0.05 -28.61
CA ASP A 120 5.30 0.04 -29.76
C ASP A 120 6.26 1.25 -29.76
N GLN A 121 5.79 2.42 -29.32
CA GLN A 121 6.61 3.63 -29.22
C GLN A 121 7.60 3.57 -28.04
N ILE A 122 7.24 2.89 -26.95
CA ILE A 122 8.14 2.63 -25.82
C ILE A 122 9.26 1.67 -26.25
N ARG A 123 8.96 0.62 -27.02
CA ARG A 123 9.99 -0.29 -27.55
C ARG A 123 10.96 0.40 -28.51
N GLN A 124 10.45 1.34 -29.32
CA GLN A 124 11.29 2.08 -30.27
C GLN A 124 12.22 3.08 -29.54
N ALA A 125 11.73 3.77 -28.51
CA ALA A 125 12.54 4.73 -27.72
C ALA A 125 13.63 4.06 -26.87
N ILE A 126 13.44 2.81 -26.46
CA ILE A 126 14.42 2.04 -25.69
C ILE A 126 15.52 1.45 -26.60
N SER A 127 15.24 1.30 -27.91
CA SER A 127 16.16 0.66 -28.86
C SER A 127 17.17 1.62 -29.50
N GLU A 128 16.94 2.94 -29.49
CA GLU A 128 17.87 3.94 -30.02
C GLU A 128 18.05 5.12 -29.05
N PRO A 129 19.02 5.05 -28.12
CA PRO A 129 19.21 6.10 -27.11
C PRO A 129 19.73 7.44 -27.66
N ASP A 130 20.23 7.51 -28.91
CA ASP A 130 20.98 8.70 -29.39
C ASP A 130 20.31 9.55 -30.49
N ASP A 131 19.22 9.12 -31.14
CA ASP A 131 18.73 9.83 -32.35
C ASP A 131 17.51 10.74 -32.18
N VAL A 132 16.86 10.76 -31.01
CA VAL A 132 15.62 11.55 -30.83
C VAL A 132 15.90 13.05 -30.56
N ILE A 133 17.09 13.41 -30.09
CA ILE A 133 17.38 14.81 -29.68
C ILE A 133 17.79 15.71 -30.87
N LEU A 134 18.23 15.17 -32.01
CA LEU A 134 18.76 16.00 -33.11
C LEU A 134 17.77 16.32 -34.24
N ARG A 135 16.61 15.65 -34.35
CA ARG A 135 15.69 15.90 -35.48
C ARG A 135 14.66 17.02 -35.29
N ARG A 136 14.51 17.60 -34.10
CA ARG A 136 13.56 18.71 -33.88
C ARG A 136 14.14 20.11 -34.11
N SER A 137 15.45 20.24 -34.32
CA SER A 137 16.11 21.55 -34.47
C SER A 137 16.27 22.03 -35.93
N SER A 138 15.79 21.27 -36.93
CA SER A 138 16.03 21.59 -38.36
C SER A 138 14.76 21.78 -39.22
N GLN A 139 13.60 22.06 -38.63
CA GLN A 139 12.38 22.36 -39.42
C GLN A 139 11.80 23.78 -39.21
N HIS A 140 12.57 24.71 -38.67
CA HIS A 140 12.21 26.14 -38.68
C HIS A 140 13.38 27.03 -39.11
N ILE A 141 13.79 26.88 -40.38
CA ILE A 141 14.25 27.99 -41.25
C ILE A 141 13.67 27.73 -42.64
#